data_AF-A0A1B3XP52-F1
#
_entry.id   AF-A0A1B3XP52-F1
#
_cell.length_a   1.000
_cell.length_b   1.000
_cell.length_c   1.000
_cell.angle_alpha   90.00
_cell.angle_beta   90.00
_cell.angle_gamma   90.00
#
_symmetry.space_group_name_H-M   'P 1'
#
loop_
_entity.id
_entity.type
_entity.pdbx_description
1 polymer ?
#
loop_
_entity_poly.entity_id
_entity_poly.type
_entity_poly.pdbx_seq_one_letter_code
_entity_poly.pdbx_strand_id
1 'polypeptide(L)'
;MKFTSISPENIDELCIAFESCLTRHDITFKYVDMREENGIISFIFCNDPEEARSVELEGSRFIGLETDYIAKEILEPILPRLKEFAKNKNHRFG
;
A
#
# COMPACT_ATOMS: atom_id res chain seq x y z
N MET A 1 -4.05 -12.56 8.72
CA MET A 1 -3.01 -12.90 9.72
C MET A 1 -2.76 -11.67 10.61
N LYS A 2 -2.14 -11.85 11.78
CA LYS A 2 -1.66 -10.73 12.58
C LYS A 2 -0.23 -10.38 12.16
N PHE A 3 0.07 -9.11 12.04
CA PHE A 3 1.41 -8.60 11.80
C PHE A 3 2.22 -8.76 13.10
N THR A 4 2.96 -9.84 13.26
CA THR A 4 3.60 -10.21 14.55
C THR A 4 5.00 -9.63 14.72
N SER A 5 5.67 -9.32 13.61
CA SER A 5 7.05 -8.82 13.56
C SER A 5 7.29 -8.17 12.22
N ILE A 6 8.24 -7.26 12.17
CA ILE A 6 8.74 -6.70 10.91
C ILE A 6 9.66 -7.76 10.31
N SER A 7 9.08 -8.63 9.50
CA SER A 7 9.76 -9.78 8.90
C SER A 7 9.26 -9.93 7.47
N PRO A 8 10.11 -10.36 6.53
CA PRO A 8 9.77 -10.38 5.11
C PRO A 8 8.47 -11.14 4.82
N GLU A 9 8.18 -12.23 5.53
CA GLU A 9 6.92 -12.96 5.45
C GLU A 9 5.68 -12.11 5.79
N ASN A 10 5.76 -11.31 6.85
CA ASN A 10 4.67 -10.44 7.29
C ASN A 10 4.53 -9.22 6.37
N ILE A 11 5.64 -8.75 5.81
CA ILE A 11 5.65 -7.65 4.82
C ILE A 11 4.99 -8.08 3.52
N ASP A 12 5.28 -9.29 3.05
CA ASP A 12 4.64 -9.85 1.85
C ASP A 12 3.12 -9.98 2.04
N GLU A 13 2.69 -10.55 3.18
CA GLU A 13 1.27 -10.64 3.56
C GLU A 13 0.61 -9.25 3.68
N LEU A 14 1.32 -8.25 4.20
CA LEU A 14 0.82 -6.88 4.29
C LEU A 14 0.69 -6.26 2.90
N CYS A 15 1.62 -6.52 1.99
CA CYS A 15 1.56 -6.07 0.60
C CYS A 15 0.31 -6.62 -0.10
N ILE A 16 0.04 -7.92 0.05
CA ILE A 16 -1.16 -8.56 -0.48
C ILE A 16 -2.43 -7.93 0.11
N ALA A 17 -2.45 -7.65 1.42
CA ALA A 17 -3.58 -7.00 2.07
C ALA A 17 -3.83 -5.59 1.53
N PHE A 18 -2.76 -4.82 1.29
CA PHE A 18 -2.84 -3.49 0.68
C PHE A 18 -3.40 -3.57 -0.75
N GLU A 19 -2.86 -4.43 -1.60
CA GLU A 19 -3.35 -4.62 -2.97
C GLU A 19 -4.82 -5.05 -3.00
N SER A 20 -5.22 -5.97 -2.11
CA SER A 20 -6.61 -6.41 -2.00
C SER A 20 -7.53 -5.28 -1.57
N CYS A 21 -7.11 -4.45 -0.61
CA CYS A 21 -7.85 -3.28 -0.15
C CYS A 21 -8.04 -2.27 -1.29
N LEU A 22 -6.99 -1.95 -2.04
CA LEU A 22 -7.07 -1.06 -3.20
C LEU A 22 -8.04 -1.59 -4.25
N THR A 23 -7.92 -2.88 -4.60
CA THR A 23 -8.78 -3.54 -5.58
C THR A 23 -10.24 -3.50 -5.16
N ARG A 24 -10.55 -3.70 -3.87
CA ARG A 24 -11.93 -3.56 -3.32
C ARG A 24 -12.49 -2.15 -3.48
N HIS A 25 -11.64 -1.14 -3.59
CA HIS A 25 -12.00 0.25 -3.81
C HIS A 25 -11.92 0.71 -5.27
N ASP A 26 -11.78 -0.23 -6.22
CA ASP A 26 -11.65 0.03 -7.66
C ASP A 26 -10.36 0.80 -8.02
N ILE A 27 -9.31 0.58 -7.22
CA ILE A 27 -7.97 1.15 -7.43
C ILE A 27 -7.04 -0.01 -7.76
N THR A 28 -6.34 0.10 -8.89
CA THR A 28 -5.34 -0.90 -9.29
C THR A 28 -4.11 -0.17 -9.79
N PHE A 29 -2.95 -0.60 -9.31
CA PHE A 29 -1.65 -0.12 -9.78
C PHE A 29 -0.97 -1.21 -10.59
N LYS A 30 -0.27 -0.85 -11.67
CA LYS A 30 0.49 -1.83 -12.48
C LYS A 30 1.67 -2.41 -11.73
N TYR A 31 2.32 -1.61 -10.90
CA TYR A 31 3.47 -1.98 -10.12
C TYR A 31 3.19 -1.66 -8.66
N VAL A 32 3.26 -2.68 -7.83
CA VAL A 32 3.23 -2.57 -6.38
C VAL A 32 4.41 -3.36 -5.82
N ASP A 33 5.07 -2.78 -4.82
CA ASP A 33 6.21 -3.38 -4.14
C ASP A 33 6.15 -2.93 -2.68
N MET A 34 6.58 -3.77 -1.75
CA MET A 34 6.67 -3.38 -0.35
C MET A 34 8.05 -3.73 0.17
N ARG A 35 8.71 -2.74 0.76
CA ARG A 35 10.05 -2.88 1.31
C ARG A 35 10.06 -2.44 2.75
N GLU A 36 11.00 -2.96 3.50
CA GLU A 36 11.25 -2.49 4.85
C GLU A 36 12.71 -2.10 5.01
N GLU A 37 12.93 -0.96 5.64
CA GLU A 37 14.25 -0.44 5.96
C GLU A 37 14.23 0.21 7.35
N ASN A 38 15.05 -0.32 8.27
CA ASN A 38 15.19 0.19 9.65
C ASN A 38 13.86 0.28 10.45
N GLY A 39 12.94 -0.67 10.23
CA GLY A 39 11.62 -0.71 10.85
C GLY A 39 10.57 0.17 10.17
N ILE A 40 10.94 0.86 9.09
CA ILE A 40 10.02 1.65 8.26
C ILE A 40 9.63 0.81 7.06
N ILE A 41 8.34 0.54 6.94
CA ILE A 41 7.77 -0.17 5.80
C ILE A 41 7.37 0.88 4.77
N SER A 42 7.89 0.72 3.56
CA SER A 42 7.63 1.54 2.39
C SER A 42 6.77 0.74 1.42
N PHE A 43 5.51 1.11 1.29
CA PHE A 43 4.61 0.59 0.27
C PHE A 43 4.72 1.43 -0.99
N ILE A 44 5.36 0.89 -2.02
CA ILE A 44 5.61 1.54 -3.31
C ILE A 44 4.53 1.11 -4.28
N PHE A 45 3.90 2.06 -4.97
CA PHE A 45 2.87 1.80 -5.96
C PHE A 45 2.96 2.81 -7.10
N CYS A 46 2.79 2.33 -8.33
CA CYS A 46 2.68 3.18 -9.50
C CYS A 46 2.03 2.48 -10.70
N ASN A 47 1.51 3.30 -11.59
CA ASN A 47 1.08 2.86 -12.93
C ASN A 47 2.21 2.98 -13.96
N ASP A 48 3.26 3.72 -13.62
CA ASP A 48 4.38 4.03 -14.48
C ASP A 48 5.63 4.20 -13.60
N PRO A 49 6.73 3.51 -13.91
CA PRO A 49 7.93 3.51 -13.07
C PRO A 49 8.53 4.91 -12.87
N GLU A 50 8.30 5.85 -13.79
CA GLU A 50 8.78 7.24 -13.65
C GLU A 50 8.00 8.04 -12.58
N GLU A 51 6.80 7.58 -12.21
CA GLU A 51 5.94 8.21 -11.21
C GLU A 51 5.73 7.33 -9.97
N ALA A 52 6.74 6.52 -9.63
CA ALA A 52 6.77 5.74 -8.40
C ALA A 52 6.41 6.60 -7.18
N ARG A 53 5.36 6.19 -6.46
CA ARG A 53 4.99 6.78 -5.17
C ARG A 53 5.15 5.74 -4.09
N SER A 54 5.54 6.18 -2.90
CA SER A 54 5.63 5.33 -1.73
C SER A 54 4.88 5.94 -0.56
N VAL A 55 4.37 5.07 0.31
CA VAL A 55 3.83 5.42 1.62
C VAL A 55 4.70 4.74 2.66
N GLU A 56 5.28 5.55 3.53
CA GLU A 56 6.15 5.10 4.62
C GLU A 56 5.33 4.96 5.90
N LEU A 57 5.50 3.86 6.62
CA LEU A 57 4.82 3.59 7.87
C LEU A 57 5.74 2.86 8.84
N GLU A 58 5.64 3.18 10.13
CA GLU A 58 6.44 2.52 11.17
C GLU A 58 5.86 1.13 11.49
N GLY A 59 6.52 0.06 11.04
CA GLY A 59 6.01 -1.31 11.22
C GLY A 59 5.79 -1.68 12.69
N SER A 60 6.61 -1.13 13.59
CA SER A 60 6.55 -1.36 15.04
C SER A 60 5.20 -0.96 15.65
N ARG A 61 4.50 0.02 15.07
CA ARG A 61 3.20 0.51 15.57
C ARG A 61 2.05 -0.44 15.28
N PHE A 62 2.26 -1.36 14.34
CA PHE A 62 1.23 -2.25 13.84
C PHE A 62 1.42 -3.70 14.32
N ILE A 63 2.44 -3.94 15.14
CA ILE A 63 2.71 -5.24 15.75
C ILE A 63 1.52 -5.68 16.61
N GLY A 64 1.01 -6.88 16.33
CA GLY A 64 -0.15 -7.47 16.99
C GLY A 64 -1.50 -7.16 16.34
N LEU A 65 -1.55 -6.29 15.33
CA LEU A 65 -2.76 -5.97 14.58
C LEU A 65 -2.93 -6.86 13.34
N GLU A 66 -4.14 -6.96 12.82
CA GLU A 66 -4.41 -7.72 11.60
C GLU A 66 -3.94 -6.97 10.35
N THR A 67 -3.33 -7.68 9.39
CA THR A 67 -2.82 -7.07 8.13
C THR A 67 -3.91 -6.36 7.33
N ASP A 68 -5.13 -6.89 7.28
CA ASP A 68 -6.29 -6.24 6.65
C ASP A 68 -6.72 -4.96 7.39
N TYR A 69 -6.63 -4.95 8.72
CA TYR A 69 -6.93 -3.76 9.53
C TYR A 69 -5.88 -2.67 9.29
N ILE A 70 -4.59 -3.03 9.30
CA ILE A 70 -3.49 -2.10 9.03
C ILE A 70 -3.64 -1.50 7.63
N ALA A 71 -3.93 -2.34 6.64
CA ALA A 71 -4.17 -1.87 5.27
C ALA A 71 -5.29 -0.83 5.22
N LYS A 72 -6.41 -1.05 5.90
CA LYS A 72 -7.50 -0.07 5.98
C LYS A 72 -7.07 1.21 6.69
N GLU A 73 -6.51 1.13 7.89
CA GLU A 73 -6.11 2.32 8.66
C GLU A 73 -5.12 3.22 7.90
N ILE A 74 -4.25 2.62 7.10
CA ILE A 74 -3.26 3.35 6.30
C ILE A 74 -3.85 3.82 4.97
N LEU A 75 -4.57 2.95 4.26
CA LEU A 75 -5.10 3.26 2.93
C LEU A 75 -6.32 4.15 3.00
N GLU A 76 -7.28 3.93 3.90
CA GLU A 76 -8.51 4.72 4.02
C GLU A 76 -8.30 6.25 4.02
N PRO A 77 -7.39 6.83 4.83
CA PRO A 77 -7.15 8.27 4.81
C PRO A 77 -6.51 8.77 3.50
N ILE A 78 -5.81 7.89 2.77
CA ILE A 78 -5.17 8.25 1.49
C ILE A 78 -5.93 7.74 0.27
N LEU A 79 -7.00 6.95 0.42
CA LEU A 79 -7.87 6.46 -0.65
C LEU A 79 -8.30 7.56 -1.61
N PRO A 80 -8.78 8.75 -1.16
CA PRO A 80 -9.13 9.83 -2.09
C PRO A 80 -7.94 10.23 -2.97
N ARG A 81 -6.75 10.38 -2.39
CA ARG A 81 -5.52 10.71 -3.13
C ARG A 81 -5.10 9.61 -4.09
N LEU A 82 -5.21 8.35 -3.67
CA LEU A 82 -4.91 7.19 -4.51
C LEU A 82 -5.87 7.08 -5.69
N LYS A 83 -7.17 7.33 -5.47
CA LYS A 83 -8.18 7.39 -6.54
C LYS A 83 -7.89 8.51 -7.52
N GLU A 84 -7.56 9.70 -7.04
CA GLU A 84 -7.16 10.81 -7.91
C GLU A 84 -5.93 10.44 -8.73
N PHE A 85 -4.90 9.85 -8.10
CA PHE A 85 -3.68 9.42 -8.78
C PHE A 85 -3.95 8.32 -9.84
N ALA A 86 -4.78 7.34 -9.50
CA ALA A 86 -5.21 6.30 -10.44
C ALA A 86 -6.07 6.86 -11.59
N LYS A 87 -6.96 7.82 -11.30
CA LYS A 87 -7.83 8.46 -12.31
C LYS A 87 -7.11 9.46 -13.20
N ASN A 88 -6.09 10.16 -12.71
CA ASN A 88 -5.44 11.25 -13.45
C ASN A 88 -4.76 10.81 -14.76
N LYS A 89 -4.57 9.49 -14.97
CA LYS A 89 -4.10 8.94 -16.25
C LYS A 89 -5.20 8.57 -17.24
N ASN A 90 -6.46 8.45 -16.81
CA ASN A 90 -7.58 8.28 -17.74
C ASN A 90 -8.04 9.60 -18.39
N HIS A 91 -7.54 10.76 -17.92
CA HIS A 91 -7.93 12.08 -18.42
C HIS A 91 -6.83 12.81 -19.20
N ARG A 92 -5.82 12.11 -19.74
CA ARG A 92 -4.81 12.74 -20.62
C ARG A 92 -4.95 12.43 -22.12
N PHE A 93 -5.99 11.72 -22.51
CA PHE A 93 -6.39 11.59 -23.92
C PHE A 93 -7.92 11.59 -24.02
N GLY A 94 -8.49 12.79 -24.12
CA GLY A 94 -9.89 13.04 -24.46
C GLY A 94 -9.97 14.35 -25.20
#